data_AF-A0A913YV57-F1
#
_entry.id   AF-A0A913YV57-F1
#
_cell.length_a   1.000
_cell.length_b   1.000
_cell.length_c   1.000
_cell.angle_alpha   90.00
_cell.angle_beta   90.00
_cell.angle_gamma   90.00
#
_symmetry.space_group_name_H-M   'P 1'
#
loop_
_entity.id
_entity.type
_entity.pdbx_description
1 polymer ?
#
loop_
_entity_poly.entity_id
_entity_poly.type
_entity_poly.pdbx_seq_one_letter_code
_entity_poly.pdbx_strand_id
1 'polypeptide(L)'
;MANNETLPELKKSKGHDQLLGDSESELNRKLLELAAQEEDTEEWRRKFKKMSQELAKKKANQDIPDKNDEQYNNQSITELQDAASNKDQLIKAVRTKLTAFSGPLSSPAKNSLTSLDKKWYSLSDDSKKGALDTLGVISSNIEVFGNAGEDPVGAIRGAIDIVASISSNFGPKGQLASVALGFVSAILGLFGKGPKPKPLSEVVREQIDEALAQYREEDLIRKKNGLVYAFRLTKAYLDGAARSGRRLSDKGAVAATVEVGRSKGVAFMGELVSEIRDMFRKNSDARKAIRYCEMYAQLALYRDIILTQFIGMLPLTKDLESHLDGYTSDRDTFRSMSRAVLGKLYEVNFDNAIIPYFDPEVSVITDALSTKLLNLGKYDRSMAGLHCLMTPGTTGLEDLDWQRGDKKFKPAGNPYTTSVRQDNSRCYWKLIPHPGHTYTILNMYECKRKWDYCGSMLSWTTVDGNAYVDLDSGDPVLWEIQGSDWKFIRNKQGCGKKKSKWCNFHLRIQNRQITTLIVSPWRGARRITTNKRVGQLVPSNGKYYWKTRRA
;
A
#
# COMPACT_ATOMS: atom_id res chain seq x y z
N MET A 1 -55.82 12.49 -23.23
CA MET A 1 -55.19 12.39 -24.56
C MET A 1 -53.76 11.91 -24.34
N ALA A 2 -53.43 10.82 -24.99
CA ALA A 2 -52.15 10.14 -24.87
C ALA A 2 -51.01 10.97 -25.46
N ASN A 3 -49.81 10.84 -24.89
CA ASN A 3 -48.66 10.35 -25.66
C ASN A 3 -47.66 9.67 -24.71
N ASN A 4 -47.35 8.44 -25.10
CA ASN A 4 -46.36 7.55 -24.54
C ASN A 4 -44.96 8.13 -24.75
N GLU A 5 -44.14 8.11 -23.71
CA GLU A 5 -42.70 7.81 -23.88
C GLU A 5 -42.22 7.03 -22.65
N THR A 6 -42.14 5.74 -22.87
CA THR A 6 -41.68 4.71 -21.95
C THR A 6 -40.17 4.88 -21.75
N LEU A 7 -39.75 5.20 -20.53
CA LEU A 7 -38.34 5.19 -20.12
C LEU A 7 -37.75 3.79 -20.34
N PRO A 8 -36.54 3.66 -20.93
CA PRO A 8 -35.90 2.37 -21.11
C PRO A 8 -35.64 1.70 -19.75
N GLU A 9 -36.12 0.48 -19.61
CA GLU A 9 -35.82 -0.40 -18.49
C GLU A 9 -34.30 -0.49 -18.28
N LEU A 10 -33.86 -0.09 -17.08
CA LEU A 10 -32.53 -0.44 -16.56
C LEU A 10 -32.40 -1.96 -16.58
N LYS A 11 -31.76 -2.50 -17.62
CA LYS A 11 -31.21 -3.85 -17.60
C LYS A 11 -30.32 -3.95 -16.36
N LYS A 12 -30.79 -4.73 -15.38
CA LYS A 12 -29.98 -5.27 -14.30
C LYS A 12 -28.75 -5.91 -14.93
N SER A 13 -27.58 -5.26 -14.81
CA SER A 13 -26.31 -5.90 -15.09
C SER A 13 -26.15 -7.03 -14.07
N LYS A 14 -26.47 -8.25 -14.50
CA LYS A 14 -26.07 -9.46 -13.80
C LYS A 14 -24.54 -9.45 -13.72
N GLY A 15 -24.04 -9.76 -12.53
CA GLY A 15 -22.64 -9.65 -12.15
C GLY A 15 -21.67 -10.28 -13.13
N HIS A 16 -20.58 -9.55 -13.36
CA HIS A 16 -19.38 -10.02 -14.03
C HIS A 16 -18.13 -9.88 -13.14
N ASP A 17 -18.30 -9.95 -11.81
CA ASP A 17 -17.18 -9.87 -10.85
C ASP A 17 -16.68 -11.24 -10.33
N GLN A 18 -17.04 -12.36 -10.97
CA GLN A 18 -16.81 -13.69 -10.35
C GLN A 18 -16.10 -14.76 -11.19
N LEU A 19 -15.57 -14.48 -12.39
CA LEU A 19 -15.00 -15.56 -13.23
C LEU A 19 -13.48 -15.53 -13.47
N LEU A 20 -12.75 -14.52 -12.96
CA LEU A 20 -11.27 -14.49 -13.01
C LEU A 20 -10.60 -14.93 -11.68
N GLY A 21 -11.37 -15.11 -10.60
CA GLY A 21 -10.85 -15.31 -9.25
C GLY A 21 -10.29 -16.71 -8.94
N ASP A 22 -10.82 -17.77 -9.55
CA ASP A 22 -10.52 -19.13 -9.07
C ASP A 22 -9.14 -19.65 -9.54
N SER A 23 -8.71 -19.35 -10.78
CA SER A 23 -7.42 -19.87 -11.27
C SER A 23 -6.20 -19.03 -10.86
N GLU A 24 -6.37 -17.71 -10.70
CA GLU A 24 -5.31 -16.81 -10.23
C GLU A 24 -5.12 -16.94 -8.70
N SER A 25 -6.20 -17.19 -7.94
CA SER A 25 -6.10 -17.50 -6.51
C SER A 25 -5.44 -18.86 -6.25
N GLU A 26 -5.70 -19.88 -7.07
CA GLU A 26 -5.06 -21.20 -6.92
C GLU A 26 -3.56 -21.14 -7.22
N LEU A 27 -3.15 -20.42 -8.27
CA LEU A 27 -1.74 -20.24 -8.61
C LEU A 27 -1.00 -19.43 -7.53
N ASN A 28 -1.61 -18.34 -7.04
CA ASN A 28 -1.06 -17.56 -5.94
C ASN A 28 -0.94 -18.41 -4.66
N ARG A 29 -1.92 -19.28 -4.38
CA ARG A 29 -1.85 -20.22 -3.26
C ARG A 29 -0.67 -21.18 -3.43
N LYS A 30 -0.50 -21.80 -4.60
CA LYS A 30 0.62 -22.72 -4.90
C LYS A 30 1.98 -22.04 -4.80
N LEU A 31 2.09 -20.79 -5.25
CA LEU A 31 3.30 -19.98 -5.11
C LEU A 31 3.64 -19.70 -3.65
N LEU A 32 2.65 -19.34 -2.84
CA LEU A 32 2.85 -19.12 -1.41
C LEU A 32 3.16 -20.41 -0.66
N GLU A 33 2.60 -21.55 -1.06
CA GLU A 33 2.93 -22.86 -0.52
C GLU A 33 4.34 -23.29 -0.89
N LEU A 34 4.77 -23.08 -2.14
CA LEU A 34 6.14 -23.37 -2.56
C LEU A 34 7.14 -22.46 -1.85
N ALA A 35 6.83 -21.17 -1.68
CA ALA A 35 7.69 -20.26 -0.94
C ALA A 35 7.83 -20.63 0.55
N ALA A 36 6.85 -21.34 1.12
CA ALA A 36 6.87 -21.81 2.50
C ALA A 36 7.64 -23.14 2.71
N GLN A 37 8.04 -23.82 1.63
CA GLN A 37 8.84 -25.05 1.70
C GLN A 37 10.33 -24.69 1.83
N GLU A 38 11.10 -25.47 2.61
CA GLU A 38 12.54 -25.26 2.78
C GLU A 38 13.26 -25.14 1.43
N GLU A 39 13.94 -24.02 1.22
CA GLU A 39 14.60 -23.69 -0.03
C GLU A 39 16.08 -24.08 0.04
N ASP A 40 16.50 -24.99 -0.84
CA ASP A 40 17.76 -25.00 -1.61
C ASP A 40 17.91 -26.27 -2.47
N THR A 41 16.85 -27.08 -2.61
CA THR A 41 16.89 -28.24 -3.49
C THR A 41 16.75 -27.82 -4.94
N GLU A 42 17.47 -28.51 -5.83
CA GLU A 42 17.34 -28.34 -7.27
C GLU A 42 15.88 -28.54 -7.74
N GLU A 43 15.14 -29.41 -7.04
CA GLU A 43 13.73 -29.66 -7.28
C GLU A 43 12.84 -28.44 -6.99
N TRP A 44 13.09 -27.71 -5.90
CA TRP A 44 12.39 -26.47 -5.57
C TRP A 44 12.61 -25.42 -6.67
N ARG A 45 13.88 -25.22 -7.07
CA ARG A 45 14.23 -24.25 -8.14
C ARG A 45 13.57 -24.61 -9.46
N ARG A 46 13.50 -25.91 -9.79
CA ARG A 46 12.80 -26.42 -10.97
C ARG A 46 11.29 -26.14 -10.89
N LYS A 47 10.66 -26.39 -9.75
CA LYS A 47 9.22 -26.13 -9.52
C LYS A 47 8.90 -24.64 -9.61
N PHE A 48 9.70 -23.79 -8.98
CA PHE A 48 9.56 -22.33 -9.06
C PHE A 48 9.68 -21.86 -10.51
N LYS A 49 10.77 -22.25 -11.21
CA LYS A 49 10.99 -21.90 -12.62
C LYS A 49 9.84 -22.36 -13.52
N LYS A 50 9.31 -23.57 -13.30
CA LYS A 50 8.16 -24.09 -14.06
C LYS A 50 6.91 -23.23 -13.83
N MET A 51 6.59 -22.87 -12.58
CA MET A 51 5.44 -22.01 -12.29
C MET A 51 5.61 -20.59 -12.85
N SER A 52 6.81 -20.01 -12.75
CA SER A 52 7.12 -18.72 -13.38
C SER A 52 6.85 -18.77 -14.90
N GLN A 53 7.30 -19.83 -15.57
CA GLN A 53 7.06 -20.05 -17.00
C GLN A 53 5.58 -20.24 -17.34
N GLU A 54 4.82 -21.00 -16.54
CA GLU A 54 3.37 -21.15 -16.70
C GLU A 54 2.63 -19.82 -16.57
N LEU A 55 3.03 -18.99 -15.60
CA LEU A 55 2.45 -17.66 -15.37
C LEU A 55 2.77 -16.71 -16.53
N ALA A 56 3.99 -16.75 -17.06
CA ALA A 56 4.39 -16.00 -18.25
C ALA A 56 3.59 -16.40 -19.49
N LYS A 57 3.37 -17.70 -19.71
CA LYS A 57 2.52 -18.21 -20.80
C LYS A 57 1.06 -17.76 -20.65
N LYS A 58 0.50 -17.80 -19.45
CA LYS A 58 -0.87 -17.32 -19.19
C LYS A 58 -1.03 -15.83 -19.45
N LYS A 59 -0.08 -15.00 -19.02
CA LYS A 59 -0.09 -13.55 -19.31
C LYS A 59 0.17 -13.24 -20.78
N ALA A 60 0.96 -14.07 -21.48
CA ALA A 60 1.20 -13.91 -22.91
C ALA A 60 -0.04 -14.26 -23.76
N ASN A 61 -0.93 -15.12 -23.24
CA ASN A 61 -2.18 -15.56 -23.87
C ASN A 61 -3.43 -14.79 -23.38
N GLN A 62 -3.27 -13.85 -22.43
CA GLN A 62 -4.28 -12.83 -22.20
C GLN A 62 -4.09 -11.79 -23.32
N ASP A 63 -4.86 -11.95 -24.38
CA ASP A 63 -4.98 -10.93 -25.42
C ASP A 63 -5.29 -9.58 -24.76
N ILE A 64 -4.58 -8.57 -25.23
CA ILE A 64 -4.89 -7.15 -25.05
C ILE A 64 -6.40 -7.00 -25.31
N PRO A 65 -7.18 -6.26 -24.49
CA PRO A 65 -8.59 -6.06 -24.80
C PRO A 65 -8.72 -5.59 -26.25
N ASP A 66 -9.56 -6.30 -26.99
CA ASP A 66 -9.81 -6.18 -28.41
C ASP A 66 -9.98 -4.69 -28.80
N LYS A 67 -8.93 -4.11 -29.40
CA LYS A 67 -8.93 -2.71 -29.86
C LYS A 67 -9.59 -2.64 -31.23
N ASN A 68 -10.90 -2.82 -31.26
CA ASN A 68 -11.73 -2.52 -32.43
C ASN A 68 -12.69 -1.34 -32.17
N ASP A 69 -12.23 -0.33 -31.43
CA ASP A 69 -12.82 1.01 -31.51
C ASP A 69 -12.09 1.79 -32.60
N GLU A 70 -12.79 2.06 -33.71
CA GLU A 70 -12.35 2.86 -34.87
C GLU A 70 -11.97 4.33 -34.54
N GLN A 71 -11.78 4.67 -33.27
CA GLN A 71 -11.39 6.00 -32.80
C GLN A 71 -9.86 6.20 -32.71
N TYR A 72 -9.06 5.16 -32.98
CA TYR A 72 -7.61 5.17 -32.74
C TYR A 72 -6.71 5.44 -33.95
N ASN A 73 -7.27 5.69 -35.15
CA ASN A 73 -6.47 5.76 -36.39
C ASN A 73 -6.26 7.15 -36.98
N ASN A 74 -6.53 8.23 -36.25
CA ASN A 74 -6.23 9.59 -36.70
C ASN A 74 -5.54 10.41 -35.59
N GLN A 75 -4.30 10.06 -35.25
CA GLN A 75 -3.44 10.98 -34.50
C GLN A 75 -3.00 12.12 -35.41
N SER A 76 -3.50 13.33 -35.12
CA SER A 76 -3.18 14.53 -35.89
C SER A 76 -1.74 14.98 -35.64
N ILE A 77 -1.13 15.58 -36.66
CA ILE A 77 0.23 16.16 -36.65
C ILE A 77 0.47 17.12 -35.45
N THR A 78 -0.59 17.71 -34.90
CA THR A 78 -0.59 18.63 -33.76
C THR A 78 -0.21 17.94 -32.43
N GLU A 79 -0.68 16.71 -32.17
CA GLU A 79 -0.33 15.97 -30.93
C GLU A 79 1.14 15.53 -30.93
N LEU A 80 1.70 15.25 -32.11
CA LEU A 80 3.12 14.93 -32.29
C LEU A 80 4.03 16.15 -32.07
N GLN A 81 3.55 17.36 -32.39
CA GLN A 81 4.25 18.62 -32.14
C GLN A 81 4.22 19.01 -30.65
N ASP A 82 3.10 18.81 -29.96
CA ASP A 82 2.98 19.00 -28.51
C ASP A 82 3.81 17.98 -27.71
N ALA A 83 3.86 16.72 -28.16
CA ALA A 83 4.74 15.70 -27.61
C ALA A 83 6.23 16.04 -27.79
N ALA A 84 6.61 16.66 -28.91
CA ALA A 84 7.99 17.09 -29.16
C ALA A 84 8.40 18.28 -28.28
N SER A 85 7.52 19.26 -28.05
CA SER A 85 7.80 20.37 -27.13
C SER A 85 7.95 19.90 -25.67
N ASN A 86 7.11 18.95 -25.25
CA ASN A 86 7.19 18.30 -23.94
C ASN A 86 8.45 17.42 -23.78
N LYS A 87 8.90 16.75 -24.85
CA LYS A 87 10.13 15.93 -24.86
C LYS A 87 11.36 16.75 -24.47
N ASP A 88 11.63 17.86 -25.16
CA ASP A 88 12.83 18.68 -24.91
C ASP A 88 12.82 19.29 -23.50
N GLN A 89 11.66 19.73 -23.03
CA GLN A 89 11.48 20.23 -21.66
C GLN A 89 11.79 19.15 -20.62
N LEU A 90 11.24 17.94 -20.78
CA LEU A 90 11.47 16.83 -19.85
C LEU A 90 12.93 16.36 -19.86
N ILE A 91 13.54 16.18 -21.04
CA ILE A 91 14.95 15.79 -21.17
C ILE A 91 15.85 16.85 -20.51
N LYS A 92 15.59 18.14 -20.77
CA LYS A 92 16.32 19.24 -20.13
C LYS A 92 16.14 19.23 -18.61
N ALA A 93 14.91 19.06 -18.13
CA ALA A 93 14.61 19.01 -16.70
C ALA A 93 15.36 17.86 -16.01
N VAL A 94 15.27 16.63 -16.53
CA VAL A 94 15.99 15.47 -15.96
C VAL A 94 17.50 15.69 -16.02
N ARG A 95 18.05 16.20 -17.14
CA ARG A 95 19.49 16.46 -17.28
C ARG A 95 19.97 17.50 -16.26
N THR A 96 19.19 18.57 -16.04
CA THR A 96 19.48 19.59 -15.03
C THR A 96 19.46 18.97 -13.63
N LYS A 97 18.44 18.20 -13.27
CA LYS A 97 18.38 17.56 -11.95
C LYS A 97 19.51 16.56 -11.71
N LEU A 98 19.94 15.84 -12.76
CA LEU A 98 21.10 14.94 -12.72
C LEU A 98 22.45 15.65 -12.46
N THR A 99 22.55 16.98 -12.51
CA THR A 99 23.78 17.70 -12.15
C THR A 99 24.02 17.70 -10.64
N ALA A 100 22.95 17.63 -9.83
CA ALA A 100 23.04 17.54 -8.38
C ALA A 100 23.48 16.15 -7.87
N PHE A 101 23.56 15.16 -8.77
CA PHE A 101 24.01 13.81 -8.46
C PHE A 101 25.51 13.66 -8.63
N SER A 102 26.14 13.06 -7.62
CA SER A 102 27.57 12.76 -7.62
C SER A 102 27.82 11.28 -7.97
N GLY A 103 29.04 10.98 -8.43
CA GLY A 103 29.50 9.61 -8.63
C GLY A 103 29.45 9.09 -10.08
N PRO A 104 29.99 7.87 -10.30
CA PRO A 104 30.35 7.39 -11.63
C PRO A 104 29.15 7.05 -12.54
N LEU A 105 27.92 7.07 -12.03
CA LEU A 105 26.70 6.76 -12.79
C LEU A 105 25.92 7.99 -13.27
N SER A 106 26.29 9.19 -12.81
CA SER A 106 25.66 10.45 -13.26
C SER A 106 25.93 10.71 -14.75
N SER A 107 27.18 10.55 -15.18
CA SER A 107 27.55 10.71 -16.60
C SER A 107 26.90 9.66 -17.50
N PRO A 108 26.92 8.35 -17.18
CA PRO A 108 26.13 7.33 -17.89
C PRO A 108 24.63 7.65 -18.01
N ALA A 109 23.99 8.16 -16.95
CA ALA A 109 22.58 8.55 -17.00
C ALA A 109 22.35 9.70 -17.99
N LYS A 110 23.18 10.75 -17.94
CA LYS A 110 23.13 11.88 -18.89
C LYS A 110 23.41 11.45 -20.32
N ASN A 111 24.38 10.56 -20.54
CA ASN A 111 24.72 10.03 -21.85
C ASN A 111 23.57 9.19 -22.43
N SER A 112 22.91 8.40 -21.59
CA SER A 112 21.76 7.60 -22.01
C SER A 112 20.56 8.47 -22.39
N LEU A 113 20.30 9.57 -21.67
CA LEU A 113 19.32 10.59 -22.09
C LEU A 113 19.66 11.21 -23.45
N THR A 114 20.93 11.55 -23.67
CA THR A 114 21.40 12.07 -24.97
C THR A 114 21.21 11.04 -26.09
N SER A 115 21.41 9.75 -25.80
CA SER A 115 21.14 8.69 -26.78
C SER A 115 19.66 8.52 -27.07
N LEU A 116 18.79 8.67 -26.06
CA LEU A 116 17.34 8.64 -26.23
C LEU A 116 16.89 9.81 -27.13
N ASP A 117 17.39 11.01 -26.87
CA ASP A 117 17.11 12.21 -27.67
C ASP A 117 17.48 12.02 -29.15
N LYS A 118 18.70 11.53 -29.41
CA LYS A 118 19.18 11.25 -30.78
C LYS A 118 18.34 10.21 -31.52
N LYS A 119 17.80 9.23 -30.79
CA LYS A 119 17.01 8.12 -31.37
C LYS A 119 15.51 8.36 -31.31
N TRP A 120 15.07 9.53 -30.85
CA TRP A 120 13.65 9.83 -30.63
C TRP A 120 12.78 9.60 -31.87
N TYR A 121 13.24 10.10 -33.02
CA TYR A 121 12.49 10.00 -34.27
C TYR A 121 12.45 8.60 -34.87
N SER A 122 13.30 7.68 -34.40
CA SER A 122 13.25 6.26 -34.79
C SER A 122 12.33 5.41 -33.91
N LEU A 123 11.69 6.01 -32.89
CA LEU A 123 10.75 5.32 -32.02
C LEU A 123 9.34 5.29 -32.63
N SER A 124 8.59 4.21 -32.39
CA SER A 124 7.14 4.17 -32.64
C SER A 124 6.40 5.14 -31.71
N ASP A 125 5.17 5.52 -32.05
CA ASP A 125 4.43 6.50 -31.25
C ASP A 125 4.07 5.97 -29.85
N ASP A 126 3.75 4.69 -29.72
CA ASP A 126 3.63 4.02 -28.41
C ASP A 126 4.92 4.10 -27.59
N SER A 127 6.07 3.95 -28.26
CA SER A 127 7.39 4.06 -27.63
C SER A 127 7.70 5.50 -27.20
N LYS A 128 7.32 6.49 -27.99
CA LYS A 128 7.46 7.90 -27.61
C LYS A 128 6.60 8.22 -26.39
N LYS A 129 5.34 7.77 -26.37
CA LYS A 129 4.43 7.96 -25.25
C LYS A 129 4.98 7.34 -23.96
N GLY A 130 5.36 6.06 -24.00
CA GLY A 130 5.94 5.39 -22.83
C GLY A 130 7.22 6.05 -22.32
N ALA A 131 8.06 6.56 -23.23
CA ALA A 131 9.25 7.32 -22.85
C ALA A 131 8.92 8.68 -22.21
N LEU A 132 7.95 9.44 -22.74
CA LEU A 132 7.48 10.69 -22.13
C LEU A 132 6.91 10.45 -20.73
N ASP A 133 6.04 9.46 -20.58
CA ASP A 133 5.40 9.12 -19.31
C ASP A 133 6.47 8.82 -18.24
N THR A 134 7.48 8.02 -18.58
CA THR A 134 8.56 7.71 -17.64
C THR A 134 9.52 8.86 -17.40
N LEU A 135 9.86 9.67 -18.42
CA LEU A 135 10.65 10.89 -18.20
C LEU A 135 9.91 11.88 -17.30
N GLY A 136 8.58 11.99 -17.43
CA GLY A 136 7.73 12.77 -16.53
C GLY A 136 7.86 12.31 -15.09
N VAL A 137 7.67 10.99 -14.85
CA VAL A 137 7.79 10.41 -13.50
C VAL A 137 9.21 10.55 -12.93
N ILE A 138 10.25 10.36 -13.73
CA ILE A 138 11.63 10.55 -13.29
C ILE A 138 11.86 12.02 -12.97
N SER A 139 11.46 12.94 -13.84
CA SER A 139 11.63 14.38 -13.63
C SER A 139 10.98 14.83 -12.32
N SER A 140 9.78 14.33 -11.99
CA SER A 140 9.08 14.69 -10.75
C SER A 140 9.68 14.06 -9.49
N ASN A 141 10.36 12.91 -9.60
CA ASN A 141 10.81 12.14 -8.43
C ASN A 141 12.33 12.12 -8.21
N ILE A 142 13.14 12.47 -9.21
CA ILE A 142 14.59 12.23 -9.17
C ILE A 142 15.29 12.97 -8.02
N GLU A 143 14.91 14.20 -7.70
CA GLU A 143 15.51 14.94 -6.58
C GLU A 143 15.26 14.25 -5.24
N VAL A 144 14.01 13.86 -4.98
CA VAL A 144 13.61 13.15 -3.76
C VAL A 144 14.27 11.77 -3.69
N PHE A 145 14.32 11.05 -4.81
CA PHE A 145 15.04 9.77 -4.97
C PHE A 145 16.54 9.87 -4.63
N GLY A 146 17.16 11.02 -4.92
CA GLY A 146 18.55 11.29 -4.57
C GLY A 146 18.77 11.68 -3.10
N ASN A 147 17.74 12.17 -2.40
CA ASN A 147 17.84 12.81 -1.09
C ASN A 147 17.56 11.86 0.09
N ALA A 148 17.97 10.60 -0.04
CA ALA A 148 17.70 9.58 0.96
C ALA A 148 18.36 9.83 2.33
N GLY A 149 19.35 10.72 2.41
CA GLY A 149 19.96 11.13 3.68
C GLY A 149 19.09 12.04 4.55
N GLU A 150 18.20 12.84 3.94
CA GLU A 150 17.26 13.71 4.67
C GLU A 150 15.86 13.13 4.75
N ASP A 151 15.37 12.56 3.64
CA ASP A 151 14.02 12.00 3.54
C ASP A 151 14.07 10.56 2.99
N PRO A 152 14.36 9.57 3.87
CA PRO A 152 14.46 8.17 3.45
C PRO A 152 13.15 7.60 2.91
N VAL A 153 12.01 7.99 3.50
CA VAL A 153 10.67 7.52 3.11
C VAL A 153 10.29 8.09 1.76
N GLY A 154 10.48 9.40 1.56
CA GLY A 154 10.27 10.04 0.26
C GLY A 154 11.18 9.46 -0.82
N ALA A 155 12.45 9.20 -0.53
CA ALA A 155 13.37 8.60 -1.49
C ALA A 155 12.93 7.20 -1.94
N ILE A 156 12.47 6.36 -1.00
CA ILE A 156 11.90 5.05 -1.32
C ILE A 156 10.63 5.20 -2.17
N ARG A 157 9.73 6.13 -1.82
CA ARG A 157 8.52 6.38 -2.60
C ARG A 157 8.85 6.82 -4.04
N GLY A 158 9.82 7.73 -4.20
CA GLY A 158 10.32 8.14 -5.51
C GLY A 158 10.91 6.96 -6.29
N ALA A 159 11.62 6.04 -5.63
CA ALA A 159 12.12 4.81 -6.25
C ALA A 159 10.98 3.90 -6.71
N ILE A 160 9.91 3.73 -5.91
CA ILE A 160 8.72 2.96 -6.27
C ILE A 160 8.07 3.55 -7.52
N ASP A 161 7.85 4.86 -7.56
CA ASP A 161 7.20 5.53 -8.70
C ASP A 161 8.04 5.36 -9.98
N ILE A 162 9.37 5.53 -9.89
CA ILE A 162 10.30 5.30 -11.00
C ILE A 162 10.26 3.84 -11.48
N VAL A 163 10.37 2.86 -10.58
CA VAL A 163 10.34 1.43 -10.93
C VAL A 163 8.99 1.02 -11.52
N ALA A 164 7.88 1.55 -10.99
CA ALA A 164 6.54 1.30 -11.50
C ALA A 164 6.38 1.82 -12.92
N SER A 165 6.79 3.07 -13.16
CA SER A 165 6.76 3.66 -14.49
C SER A 165 7.65 2.89 -15.48
N ILE A 166 8.87 2.54 -15.06
CA ILE A 166 9.78 1.74 -15.88
C ILE A 166 9.14 0.39 -16.25
N SER A 167 8.52 -0.27 -15.27
CA SER A 167 7.93 -1.58 -15.49
C SER A 167 6.72 -1.55 -16.43
N SER A 168 5.90 -0.51 -16.33
CA SER A 168 4.70 -0.34 -17.16
C SER A 168 5.02 0.06 -18.60
N ASN A 169 6.06 0.89 -18.79
CA ASN A 169 6.38 1.48 -20.09
C ASN A 169 7.54 0.79 -20.83
N PHE A 170 8.41 0.09 -20.10
CA PHE A 170 9.56 -0.66 -20.65
C PHE A 170 9.44 -2.16 -20.41
N GLY A 171 8.21 -2.66 -20.26
CA GLY A 171 7.92 -4.08 -20.07
C GLY A 171 8.38 -4.97 -21.24
N PRO A 172 8.41 -6.30 -21.05
CA PRO A 172 9.13 -7.27 -21.89
C PRO A 172 8.70 -7.35 -23.37
N LYS A 173 7.53 -6.83 -23.75
CA LYS A 173 7.04 -6.79 -25.15
C LYS A 173 7.04 -5.39 -25.77
N GLY A 174 7.43 -4.36 -25.02
CA GLY A 174 7.50 -2.98 -25.52
C GLY A 174 8.77 -2.75 -26.33
N GLN A 175 8.64 -2.34 -27.60
CA GLN A 175 9.73 -2.02 -28.53
C GLN A 175 10.71 -0.91 -28.06
N LEU A 176 10.52 -0.33 -26.88
CA LEU A 176 11.55 0.48 -26.19
C LEU A 176 12.75 -0.32 -25.66
N ALA A 177 12.75 -1.65 -25.86
CA ALA A 177 13.68 -2.60 -25.29
C ALA A 177 15.18 -2.32 -25.56
N SER A 178 15.59 -1.47 -26.52
CA SER A 178 17.02 -1.25 -26.80
C SER A 178 17.62 0.06 -26.26
N VAL A 179 16.87 1.17 -26.33
CA VAL A 179 17.42 2.54 -26.20
C VAL A 179 17.41 3.08 -24.76
N ALA A 180 16.45 2.67 -23.94
CA ALA A 180 16.26 3.23 -22.59
C ALA A 180 16.78 2.34 -21.45
N LEU A 181 17.16 1.09 -21.71
CA LEU A 181 17.57 0.17 -20.64
C LEU A 181 18.90 0.56 -19.97
N GLY A 182 19.84 1.14 -20.73
CA GLY A 182 21.05 1.75 -20.16
C GLY A 182 20.75 2.94 -19.25
N PHE A 183 19.68 3.69 -19.58
CA PHE A 183 19.17 4.78 -18.75
C PHE A 183 18.52 4.25 -17.46
N VAL A 184 17.70 3.19 -17.54
CA VAL A 184 17.11 2.52 -16.37
C VAL A 184 18.18 2.09 -15.38
N SER A 185 19.21 1.38 -15.85
CA SER A 185 20.28 0.90 -14.98
C SER A 185 21.05 2.06 -14.34
N ALA A 186 21.36 3.11 -15.11
CA ALA A 186 22.09 4.26 -14.59
C ALA A 186 21.26 5.03 -13.55
N ILE A 187 19.96 5.26 -13.80
CA ILE A 187 19.05 5.93 -12.85
C ILE A 187 18.90 5.13 -11.56
N LEU A 188 18.64 3.82 -11.63
CA LEU A 188 18.54 2.99 -10.42
C LEU A 188 19.86 2.91 -9.64
N GLY A 189 20.99 3.07 -10.33
CA GLY A 189 22.31 3.25 -9.74
C GLY A 189 22.53 4.55 -8.98
N LEU A 190 21.70 5.57 -9.22
CA LEU A 190 21.79 6.87 -8.56
C LEU A 190 20.99 6.98 -7.27
N PHE A 191 20.31 5.91 -6.82
CA PHE A 191 19.52 5.95 -5.59
C PHE A 191 20.35 6.48 -4.42
N GLY A 192 19.85 7.54 -3.76
CA GLY A 192 20.53 8.13 -2.61
C GLY A 192 21.94 8.62 -2.92
N LYS A 193 22.22 9.04 -4.17
CA LYS A 193 23.49 9.67 -4.60
C LYS A 193 23.35 11.18 -4.88
N GLY A 194 22.31 11.80 -4.33
CA GLY A 194 22.12 13.24 -4.36
C GLY A 194 23.09 13.99 -3.43
N PRO A 195 22.80 15.26 -3.10
CA PRO A 195 23.67 16.11 -2.27
C PRO A 195 23.96 15.53 -0.88
N LYS A 196 23.00 14.79 -0.31
CA LYS A 196 23.12 14.10 0.98
C LYS A 196 22.96 12.59 0.77
N PRO A 197 24.05 11.88 0.42
CA PRO A 197 23.94 10.51 -0.02
C PRO A 197 23.69 9.54 1.14
N LYS A 198 22.77 8.60 0.95
CA LYS A 198 22.56 7.45 1.82
C LYS A 198 22.20 6.23 0.96
N PRO A 199 22.95 5.12 1.01
CA PRO A 199 22.72 3.98 0.13
C PRO A 199 21.40 3.26 0.47
N LEU A 200 20.76 2.68 -0.54
CA LEU A 200 19.49 1.94 -0.41
C LEU A 200 19.53 0.87 0.70
N SER A 201 20.66 0.16 0.84
CA SER A 201 20.82 -0.85 1.88
C SER A 201 20.75 -0.28 3.30
N GLU A 202 21.29 0.92 3.52
CA GLU A 202 21.23 1.56 4.83
C GLU A 202 19.83 2.07 5.12
N VAL A 203 19.19 2.70 4.12
CA VAL A 203 17.81 3.15 4.22
C VAL A 203 16.87 1.99 4.55
N VAL A 204 16.92 0.90 3.77
CA VAL A 204 16.08 -0.29 4.01
C VAL A 204 16.39 -0.92 5.36
N ARG A 205 17.68 -1.02 5.75
CA ARG A 205 18.04 -1.56 7.07
C ARG A 205 17.43 -0.74 8.20
N GLU A 206 17.59 0.58 8.18
CA GLU A 206 17.09 1.49 9.21
C GLU A 206 15.56 1.48 9.28
N GLN A 207 14.88 1.49 8.13
CA GLN A 207 13.42 1.43 8.06
C GLN A 207 12.85 0.10 8.58
N ILE A 208 13.54 -1.04 8.34
CA ILE A 208 13.15 -2.32 8.95
C ILE A 208 13.45 -2.31 10.46
N ASP A 209 14.62 -1.82 10.87
CA ASP A 209 15.03 -1.78 12.28
C ASP A 209 14.08 -0.89 13.12
N GLU A 210 13.59 0.20 12.53
CA GLU A 210 12.56 1.08 13.09
C GLU A 210 11.20 0.38 13.21
N ALA A 211 10.73 -0.25 12.13
CA ALA A 211 9.47 -0.99 12.13
C ALA A 211 9.46 -2.13 13.16
N LEU A 212 10.59 -2.81 13.36
CA LEU A 212 10.74 -3.93 14.27
C LEU A 212 11.21 -3.56 15.67
N ALA A 213 11.35 -2.28 16.01
CA ALA A 213 11.92 -1.86 17.30
C ALA A 213 11.25 -2.51 18.53
N GLN A 214 9.94 -2.80 18.44
CA GLN A 214 9.13 -3.41 19.50
C GLN A 214 8.97 -4.94 19.36
N TYR A 215 9.38 -5.55 18.24
CA TYR A 215 9.17 -6.95 17.90
C TYR A 215 10.48 -7.65 17.51
N ARG A 216 11.56 -7.33 18.23
CA ARG A 216 12.91 -7.81 17.95
C ARG A 216 13.03 -9.29 18.27
N GLU A 217 12.99 -10.13 17.25
CA GLU A 217 13.38 -11.53 17.33
C GLU A 217 14.78 -11.69 16.75
N GLU A 218 15.72 -12.18 17.57
CA GLU A 218 17.14 -12.20 17.21
C GLU A 218 17.42 -13.00 15.92
N ASP A 219 16.77 -14.14 15.76
CA ASP A 219 16.90 -14.97 14.55
C ASP A 219 16.38 -14.26 13.30
N LEU A 220 15.23 -13.57 13.41
CA LEU A 220 14.65 -12.78 12.32
C LEU A 220 15.56 -11.62 11.93
N ILE A 221 16.13 -10.92 12.92
CA ILE A 221 17.08 -9.82 12.70
C ILE A 221 18.34 -10.33 12.02
N ARG A 222 18.88 -11.48 12.44
CA ARG A 222 20.07 -12.09 11.84
C ARG A 222 19.82 -12.46 10.38
N LYS A 223 18.72 -13.17 10.08
CA LYS A 223 18.37 -13.55 8.71
C LYS A 223 18.10 -12.33 7.83
N LYS A 224 17.38 -11.33 8.34
CA LYS A 224 17.17 -10.04 7.67
C LYS A 224 18.50 -9.35 7.35
N ASN A 225 19.42 -9.25 8.30
CA ASN A 225 20.74 -8.65 8.08
C ASN A 225 21.53 -9.39 7.00
N GLY A 226 21.49 -10.72 7.00
CA GLY A 226 22.10 -11.54 5.95
C GLY A 226 21.54 -11.23 4.57
N LEU A 227 20.20 -11.13 4.43
CA LEU A 227 19.57 -10.81 3.16
C LEU A 227 19.88 -9.37 2.69
N VAL A 228 19.78 -8.38 3.58
CA VAL A 228 20.11 -6.99 3.25
C VAL A 228 21.58 -6.85 2.84
N TYR A 229 22.48 -7.61 3.47
CA TYR A 229 23.88 -7.67 3.08
C TYR A 229 24.06 -8.27 1.68
N ALA A 230 23.38 -9.37 1.36
CA ALA A 230 23.40 -9.95 0.01
C ALA A 230 22.86 -8.96 -1.05
N PHE A 231 21.74 -8.26 -0.76
CA PHE A 231 21.21 -7.22 -1.63
C PHE A 231 22.19 -6.07 -1.84
N ARG A 232 22.91 -5.65 -0.79
CA ARG A 232 23.94 -4.62 -0.87
C ARG A 232 25.08 -5.04 -1.80
N LEU A 233 25.57 -6.27 -1.66
CA LEU A 233 26.66 -6.80 -2.50
C LEU A 233 26.24 -6.86 -3.98
N THR A 234 25.08 -7.45 -4.27
CA THR A 234 24.59 -7.54 -5.65
C THR A 234 24.34 -6.16 -6.24
N LYS A 235 23.74 -5.23 -5.47
CA LYS A 235 23.52 -3.86 -5.95
C LYS A 235 24.83 -3.15 -6.25
N ALA A 236 25.84 -3.28 -5.39
CA ALA A 236 27.16 -2.70 -5.61
C ALA A 236 27.85 -3.28 -6.87
N TYR A 237 27.71 -4.58 -7.11
CA TYR A 237 28.18 -5.23 -8.33
C TYR A 237 27.50 -4.65 -9.57
N LEU A 238 26.17 -4.59 -9.59
CA LEU A 238 25.39 -4.06 -10.72
C LEU A 238 25.72 -2.58 -10.97
N ASP A 239 25.90 -1.78 -9.91
CA ASP A 239 26.31 -0.38 -10.02
C ASP A 239 27.72 -0.23 -10.60
N GLY A 240 28.64 -1.13 -10.24
CA GLY A 240 29.97 -1.21 -10.83
C GLY A 240 29.93 -1.54 -12.32
N ALA A 241 29.14 -2.54 -12.68
CA ALA A 241 28.98 -2.97 -14.07
C ALA A 241 28.25 -1.94 -14.95
N ALA A 242 27.33 -1.16 -14.37
CA ALA A 242 26.59 -0.11 -15.07
C ALA A 242 27.44 1.13 -15.44
N ARG A 243 28.67 1.26 -14.92
CA ARG A 243 29.55 2.42 -15.16
C ARG A 243 29.87 2.67 -16.63
N SER A 244 29.88 1.62 -17.45
CA SER A 244 30.11 1.75 -18.88
C SER A 244 28.97 2.50 -19.61
N GLY A 245 27.79 2.59 -18.98
CA GLY A 245 26.56 3.08 -19.62
C GLY A 245 26.07 2.20 -20.78
N ARG A 246 26.70 1.03 -20.97
CA ARG A 246 26.37 0.03 -21.99
C ARG A 246 25.82 -1.22 -21.31
N ARG A 247 25.18 -2.07 -22.10
CA ARG A 247 24.80 -3.41 -21.66
C ARG A 247 26.03 -4.24 -21.33
N LEU A 248 25.81 -5.27 -20.53
CA LEU A 248 26.81 -6.29 -20.26
C LEU A 248 27.20 -7.01 -21.55
N SER A 249 28.47 -7.40 -21.65
CA SER A 249 28.89 -8.45 -22.59
C SER A 249 28.29 -9.79 -22.18
N ASP A 250 28.25 -10.76 -23.08
CA ASP A 250 27.70 -12.10 -22.75
C ASP A 250 28.42 -12.72 -21.53
N LYS A 251 29.76 -12.63 -21.47
CA LYS A 251 30.54 -13.06 -20.29
C LYS A 251 30.17 -12.30 -19.01
N GLY A 252 29.95 -10.98 -19.13
CA GLY A 252 29.51 -10.15 -18.01
C GLY A 252 28.08 -10.49 -17.56
N ALA A 253 27.19 -10.83 -18.48
CA ALA A 253 25.81 -11.23 -18.20
C ALA A 253 25.77 -12.57 -17.44
N VAL A 254 26.62 -13.53 -17.81
CA VAL A 254 26.76 -14.81 -17.09
C VAL A 254 27.26 -14.57 -15.65
N ALA A 255 28.28 -13.74 -15.46
CA ALA A 255 28.76 -13.41 -14.11
C ALA A 255 27.69 -12.70 -13.27
N ALA A 256 26.98 -11.73 -13.86
CA ALA A 256 25.91 -11.00 -13.19
C ALA A 256 24.71 -11.90 -12.81
N THR A 257 24.40 -12.90 -13.62
CA THR A 257 23.36 -13.92 -13.34
C THR A 257 23.65 -14.65 -12.01
N VAL A 258 24.91 -15.01 -11.77
CA VAL A 258 25.34 -15.67 -10.52
C VAL A 258 25.14 -14.75 -9.32
N GLU A 259 25.56 -13.49 -9.41
CA GLU A 259 25.42 -12.53 -8.31
C GLU A 259 23.96 -12.18 -8.01
N VAL A 260 23.11 -12.05 -9.04
CA VAL A 260 21.66 -11.84 -8.86
C VAL A 260 20.97 -13.08 -8.29
N GLY A 261 21.45 -14.28 -8.63
CA GLY A 261 21.00 -15.54 -8.04
C GLY A 261 21.15 -15.58 -6.53
N ARG A 262 22.27 -15.07 -5.99
CA ARG A 262 22.53 -14.99 -4.54
C ARG A 262 21.59 -14.03 -3.80
N SER A 263 21.05 -13.03 -4.51
CA SER A 263 20.16 -12.00 -3.96
C SER A 263 18.68 -12.23 -4.29
N LYS A 264 18.23 -13.47 -4.55
CA LYS A 264 16.78 -13.72 -4.69
C LYS A 264 16.08 -13.71 -3.34
N GLY A 265 16.77 -14.14 -2.29
CA GLY A 265 16.31 -14.07 -0.89
C GLY A 265 15.03 -14.85 -0.61
N VAL A 266 14.74 -15.89 -1.39
CA VAL A 266 13.42 -16.50 -1.37
C VAL A 266 13.17 -17.27 -0.08
N ALA A 267 14.16 -17.95 0.49
CA ALA A 267 14.06 -18.69 1.75
C ALA A 267 13.54 -17.80 2.88
N PHE A 268 14.27 -16.73 3.18
CA PHE A 268 13.88 -15.80 4.25
C PHE A 268 12.56 -15.09 3.95
N MET A 269 12.35 -14.65 2.70
CA MET A 269 11.07 -14.03 2.32
C MET A 269 9.90 -15.00 2.42
N GLY A 270 10.13 -16.30 2.18
CA GLY A 270 9.17 -17.39 2.29
C GLY A 270 8.82 -17.76 3.73
N GLU A 271 9.82 -17.79 4.61
CA GLU A 271 9.60 -17.87 6.07
C GLU A 271 8.75 -16.68 6.55
N LEU A 272 9.12 -15.46 6.15
CA LEU A 272 8.37 -14.26 6.50
C LEU A 272 6.93 -14.28 5.99
N VAL A 273 6.72 -14.74 4.75
CA VAL A 273 5.38 -14.99 4.19
C VAL A 273 4.59 -15.94 5.06
N SER A 274 5.22 -17.04 5.51
CA SER A 274 4.56 -18.06 6.33
C SER A 274 4.12 -17.50 7.67
N GLU A 275 4.99 -16.75 8.34
CA GLU A 275 4.67 -16.06 9.61
C GLU A 275 3.53 -15.05 9.45
N ILE A 276 3.58 -14.22 8.41
CA ILE A 276 2.50 -13.26 8.11
C ILE A 276 1.19 -14.01 7.88
N ARG A 277 1.18 -15.03 7.04
CA ARG A 277 -0.02 -15.83 6.76
C ARG A 277 -0.59 -16.46 8.02
N ASP A 278 0.27 -16.96 8.90
CA ASP A 278 -0.14 -17.58 10.14
C ASP A 278 -0.80 -16.58 11.09
N MET A 279 -0.25 -15.37 11.23
CA MET A 279 -0.88 -14.29 12.00
C MET A 279 -2.24 -13.89 11.42
N PHE A 280 -2.34 -13.73 10.09
CA PHE A 280 -3.63 -13.44 9.44
C PHE A 280 -4.65 -14.56 9.59
N ARG A 281 -4.22 -15.83 9.56
CA ARG A 281 -5.07 -17.01 9.74
C ARG A 281 -5.58 -17.13 11.18
N LYS A 282 -4.69 -16.95 12.15
CA LYS A 282 -4.99 -17.00 13.60
C LYS A 282 -5.70 -15.74 14.07
N ASN A 283 -5.64 -14.66 13.28
CA ASN A 283 -6.15 -13.34 13.62
C ASN A 283 -5.52 -12.78 14.91
N SER A 284 -4.21 -13.01 15.08
CA SER A 284 -3.44 -12.66 16.28
C SER A 284 -2.34 -11.64 15.96
N ASP A 285 -1.79 -11.03 17.01
CA ASP A 285 -0.60 -10.17 16.95
C ASP A 285 -0.66 -9.07 15.88
N ALA A 286 -1.83 -8.43 15.75
CA ALA A 286 -2.14 -7.51 14.68
C ALA A 286 -1.05 -6.47 14.37
N ARG A 287 -0.54 -5.78 15.39
CA ARG A 287 0.52 -4.79 15.23
C ARG A 287 1.82 -5.41 14.70
N LYS A 288 2.20 -6.59 15.20
CA LYS A 288 3.37 -7.35 14.73
C LYS A 288 3.19 -7.75 13.26
N ALA A 289 2.00 -8.23 12.88
CA ALA A 289 1.68 -8.57 11.50
C ALA A 289 1.83 -7.36 10.55
N ILE A 290 1.37 -6.17 10.95
CA ILE A 290 1.61 -4.94 10.17
C ILE A 290 3.11 -4.67 10.00
N ARG A 291 3.90 -4.76 11.07
CA ARG A 291 5.37 -4.56 11.00
C ARG A 291 6.07 -5.59 10.11
N TYR A 292 5.60 -6.83 10.10
CA TYR A 292 6.15 -7.87 9.23
C TYR A 292 5.77 -7.63 7.76
N CYS A 293 4.56 -7.16 7.48
CA CYS A 293 4.17 -6.70 6.15
C CYS A 293 5.04 -5.51 5.68
N GLU A 294 5.36 -4.56 6.56
CA GLU A 294 6.26 -3.44 6.25
C GLU A 294 7.67 -3.91 5.91
N MET A 295 8.23 -4.81 6.72
CA MET A 295 9.53 -5.42 6.42
C MET A 295 9.51 -6.17 5.07
N TYR A 296 8.47 -6.98 4.84
CA TYR A 296 8.30 -7.70 3.58
C TYR A 296 8.27 -6.73 2.39
N ALA A 297 7.50 -5.64 2.49
CA ALA A 297 7.39 -4.64 1.43
C ALA A 297 8.75 -3.99 1.10
N GLN A 298 9.53 -3.62 2.12
CA GLN A 298 10.84 -3.02 1.93
C GLN A 298 11.83 -3.97 1.26
N LEU A 299 11.86 -5.24 1.69
CA LEU A 299 12.70 -6.27 1.08
C LEU A 299 12.27 -6.60 -0.35
N ALA A 300 10.95 -6.68 -0.59
CA ALA A 300 10.39 -6.93 -1.91
C ALA A 300 10.74 -5.81 -2.90
N LEU A 301 10.67 -4.55 -2.47
CA LEU A 301 11.08 -3.41 -3.28
C LEU A 301 12.57 -3.46 -3.62
N TYR A 302 13.44 -3.74 -2.63
CA TYR A 302 14.88 -3.79 -2.88
C TYR A 302 15.20 -4.89 -3.92
N ARG A 303 14.58 -6.07 -3.79
CA ARG A 303 14.68 -7.13 -4.80
C ARG A 303 14.20 -6.67 -6.17
N ASP A 304 13.08 -5.96 -6.26
CA ASP A 304 12.53 -5.47 -7.52
C ASP A 304 13.44 -4.44 -8.20
N ILE A 305 14.08 -3.54 -7.42
CA ILE A 305 15.09 -2.62 -7.92
C ILE A 305 16.29 -3.38 -8.51
N ILE A 306 16.81 -4.39 -7.80
CA ILE A 306 17.94 -5.22 -8.28
C ILE A 306 17.56 -5.93 -9.57
N LEU A 307 16.40 -6.59 -9.61
CA LEU A 307 15.93 -7.32 -10.79
C LEU A 307 15.68 -6.39 -11.97
N THR A 308 15.04 -5.24 -11.75
CA THR A 308 14.76 -4.26 -12.80
C THR A 308 16.06 -3.63 -13.34
N GLN A 309 17.03 -3.34 -12.48
CA GLN A 309 18.36 -2.89 -12.91
C GLN A 309 19.05 -3.97 -13.74
N PHE A 310 19.07 -5.21 -13.26
CA PHE A 310 19.72 -6.32 -13.95
C PHE A 310 19.09 -6.63 -15.32
N ILE A 311 17.76 -6.69 -15.41
CA ILE A 311 17.01 -6.82 -16.68
C ILE A 311 17.42 -5.71 -17.66
N GLY A 312 17.59 -4.48 -17.16
CA GLY A 312 18.05 -3.34 -17.96
C GLY A 312 19.51 -3.45 -18.45
N MET A 313 20.31 -4.34 -17.87
CA MET A 313 21.72 -4.52 -18.21
C MET A 313 21.97 -5.71 -19.15
N LEU A 314 21.02 -6.64 -19.28
CA LEU A 314 21.18 -7.84 -20.10
C LEU A 314 21.31 -7.52 -21.61
N PRO A 315 22.18 -8.20 -22.35
CA PRO A 315 22.26 -8.07 -23.82
C PRO A 315 21.01 -8.66 -24.50
N LEU A 316 20.67 -8.15 -25.68
CA LEU A 316 19.57 -8.68 -26.54
C LEU A 316 20.09 -9.70 -27.56
N THR A 317 21.10 -10.48 -27.19
CA THR A 317 21.61 -11.56 -28.05
C THR A 317 20.64 -12.73 -28.00
N LYS A 318 20.49 -13.47 -29.11
CA LYS A 318 19.56 -14.62 -29.22
C LYS A 318 19.77 -15.65 -28.09
N ASP A 319 21.02 -15.83 -27.65
CA ASP A 319 21.38 -16.79 -26.60
C ASP A 319 20.95 -16.33 -25.19
N LEU A 320 20.83 -15.01 -24.97
CA LEU A 320 20.48 -14.41 -23.67
C LEU A 320 19.05 -13.87 -23.60
N GLU A 321 18.31 -13.88 -24.71
CA GLU A 321 16.87 -13.57 -24.75
C GLU A 321 16.07 -14.50 -23.82
N SER A 322 16.39 -15.79 -23.82
CA SER A 322 15.80 -16.77 -22.90
C SER A 322 16.08 -16.47 -21.41
N HIS A 323 17.22 -15.84 -21.10
CA HIS A 323 17.56 -15.41 -19.75
C HIS A 323 16.78 -14.16 -19.36
N LEU A 324 16.67 -13.19 -20.27
CA LEU A 324 15.87 -11.98 -20.10
C LEU A 324 14.40 -12.33 -19.76
N ASP A 325 13.82 -13.26 -20.51
CA ASP A 325 12.46 -13.77 -20.27
C ASP A 325 12.35 -14.44 -18.90
N GLY A 326 13.33 -15.29 -18.55
CA GLY A 326 13.38 -15.95 -17.26
C GLY A 326 13.40 -14.98 -16.08
N TYR A 327 14.25 -13.96 -16.12
CA TYR A 327 14.34 -12.96 -15.04
C TYR A 327 13.15 -12.01 -14.99
N THR A 328 12.56 -11.70 -16.14
CA THR A 328 11.31 -10.93 -16.17
C THR A 328 10.15 -11.73 -15.56
N SER A 329 10.09 -13.02 -15.87
CA SER A 329 9.13 -13.97 -15.30
C SER A 329 9.33 -14.15 -13.79
N ASP A 330 10.57 -14.22 -13.31
CA ASP A 330 10.89 -14.24 -11.87
C ASP A 330 10.39 -12.97 -11.17
N ARG A 331 10.67 -11.78 -11.74
CA ARG A 331 10.19 -10.50 -11.18
C ARG A 331 8.66 -10.48 -11.06
N ASP A 332 7.96 -10.90 -12.11
CA ASP A 332 6.50 -10.98 -12.13
C ASP A 332 5.95 -11.96 -11.09
N THR A 333 6.61 -13.09 -10.91
CA THR A 333 6.26 -14.10 -9.91
C THR A 333 6.43 -13.55 -8.50
N PHE A 334 7.53 -12.87 -8.23
CA PHE A 334 7.76 -12.19 -6.95
C PHE A 334 6.73 -11.10 -6.68
N ARG A 335 6.31 -10.33 -7.69
CA ARG A 335 5.21 -9.37 -7.54
C ARG A 335 3.88 -10.05 -7.25
N SER A 336 3.61 -11.20 -7.87
CA SER A 336 2.40 -11.99 -7.57
C SER A 336 2.38 -12.48 -6.12
N MET A 337 3.52 -12.99 -5.63
CA MET A 337 3.67 -13.35 -4.22
C MET A 337 3.45 -12.15 -3.31
N SER A 338 4.07 -11.01 -3.61
CA SER A 338 3.86 -9.77 -2.84
C SER A 338 2.41 -9.32 -2.85
N ARG A 339 1.70 -9.47 -3.98
CA ARG A 339 0.27 -9.19 -4.07
C ARG A 339 -0.53 -10.11 -3.16
N ALA A 340 -0.19 -11.40 -3.11
CA ALA A 340 -0.90 -12.36 -2.29
C ALA A 340 -0.66 -12.15 -0.77
N VAL A 341 0.52 -11.68 -0.38
CA VAL A 341 0.83 -11.33 1.02
C VAL A 341 0.18 -10.00 1.41
N LEU A 342 0.52 -8.91 0.70
CA LEU A 342 0.08 -7.56 1.06
C LEU A 342 -1.39 -7.32 0.72
N GLY A 343 -1.95 -8.05 -0.25
CA GLY A 343 -3.36 -7.98 -0.62
C GLY A 343 -4.32 -8.21 0.54
N LYS A 344 -3.90 -8.97 1.56
CA LYS A 344 -4.68 -9.20 2.79
C LYS A 344 -4.99 -7.91 3.56
N LEU A 345 -4.15 -6.88 3.45
CA LEU A 345 -4.38 -5.55 4.04
C LEU A 345 -5.47 -4.77 3.31
N TYR A 346 -5.82 -5.19 2.09
CA TYR A 346 -6.74 -4.53 1.18
C TYR A 346 -7.97 -5.37 0.85
N GLU A 347 -8.24 -6.42 1.61
CA GLU A 347 -9.45 -7.23 1.49
C GLU A 347 -10.57 -6.67 2.39
N VAL A 348 -11.83 -6.77 1.94
CA VAL A 348 -12.98 -6.50 2.81
C VAL A 348 -13.18 -7.70 3.72
N ASN A 349 -12.58 -7.68 4.91
CA ASN A 349 -12.77 -8.72 5.92
C ASN A 349 -13.08 -8.10 7.30
N PHE A 350 -14.37 -8.01 7.63
CA PHE A 350 -14.83 -7.32 8.83
C PHE A 350 -14.52 -8.04 10.17
N ASP A 351 -14.11 -9.31 10.12
CA ASP A 351 -13.73 -10.06 11.33
C ASP A 351 -12.22 -10.05 11.57
N ASN A 352 -11.45 -9.51 10.64
CA ASN A 352 -10.01 -9.43 10.74
C ASN A 352 -9.61 -8.30 11.71
N ALA A 353 -8.86 -8.65 12.75
CA ALA A 353 -8.37 -7.75 13.78
C ALA A 353 -7.05 -7.06 13.39
N ILE A 354 -6.45 -7.44 12.25
CA ILE A 354 -5.18 -6.90 11.76
C ILE A 354 -5.40 -5.68 10.89
N ILE A 355 -6.32 -5.76 9.91
CA ILE A 355 -6.64 -4.67 8.96
C ILE A 355 -6.84 -3.32 9.66
N PRO A 356 -7.57 -3.22 10.79
CA PRO A 356 -7.77 -1.93 11.43
C PRO A 356 -6.49 -1.20 11.87
N TYR A 357 -5.40 -1.92 12.09
CA TYR A 357 -4.10 -1.34 12.46
C TYR A 357 -3.26 -0.90 11.26
N PHE A 358 -3.66 -1.26 10.04
CA PHE A 358 -2.99 -0.79 8.83
C PHE A 358 -3.37 0.66 8.55
N ASP A 359 -2.40 1.55 8.59
CA ASP A 359 -2.57 2.96 8.26
C ASP A 359 -1.72 3.30 7.03
N PRO A 360 -2.32 3.51 5.85
CA PRO A 360 -1.59 3.84 4.62
C PRO A 360 -0.72 5.10 4.73
N GLU A 361 -1.05 6.04 5.63
CA GLU A 361 -0.26 7.26 5.83
C GLU A 361 0.95 7.05 6.76
N VAL A 362 0.95 5.97 7.55
CA VAL A 362 2.09 5.58 8.39
C VAL A 362 2.96 4.55 7.67
N SER A 363 2.33 3.51 7.11
CA SER A 363 2.98 2.46 6.33
C SER A 363 3.19 2.88 4.86
N VAL A 364 3.72 4.09 4.65
CA VAL A 364 3.79 4.78 3.34
C VAL A 364 4.47 3.93 2.27
N ILE A 365 5.56 3.24 2.62
CA ILE A 365 6.32 2.40 1.69
C ILE A 365 5.48 1.17 1.27
N THR A 366 4.85 0.51 2.23
CA THR A 366 3.96 -0.64 2.00
C THR A 366 2.80 -0.25 1.10
N ASP A 367 2.20 0.91 1.36
CA ASP A 367 1.08 1.40 0.55
C ASP A 367 1.50 1.83 -0.84
N ALA A 368 2.61 2.55 -0.99
CA ALA A 368 3.15 2.92 -2.29
C ALA A 368 3.50 1.69 -3.13
N LEU A 369 4.18 0.69 -2.56
CA LEU A 369 4.49 -0.56 -3.24
C LEU A 369 3.19 -1.26 -3.70
N SER A 370 2.24 -1.39 -2.79
CA SER A 370 0.98 -2.08 -3.06
C SER A 370 0.15 -1.40 -4.14
N THR A 371 0.02 -0.07 -4.08
CA THR A 371 -0.80 0.69 -5.03
C THR A 371 -0.12 0.88 -6.39
N LYS A 372 1.18 1.21 -6.41
CA LYS A 372 1.90 1.57 -7.65
C LYS A 372 2.46 0.38 -8.40
N LEU A 373 3.04 -0.60 -7.69
CA LEU A 373 3.68 -1.76 -8.32
C LEU A 373 2.77 -3.00 -8.36
N LEU A 374 1.93 -3.19 -7.34
CA LEU A 374 1.08 -4.39 -7.23
C LEU A 374 -0.35 -4.17 -7.70
N ASN A 375 -0.75 -2.91 -7.97
CA ASN A 375 -2.08 -2.50 -8.41
C ASN A 375 -3.19 -2.83 -7.41
N LEU A 376 -2.87 -2.78 -6.12
CA LEU A 376 -3.79 -2.98 -4.99
C LEU A 376 -4.35 -1.66 -4.46
N GLY A 377 -5.25 -1.73 -3.48
CA GLY A 377 -5.65 -0.56 -2.69
C GLY A 377 -6.40 0.53 -3.44
N LYS A 378 -7.05 0.19 -4.56
CA LYS A 378 -7.93 1.08 -5.33
C LYS A 378 -9.30 1.23 -4.67
N TYR A 379 -9.38 2.09 -3.66
CA TYR A 379 -10.63 2.46 -3.01
C TYR A 379 -10.61 3.94 -2.67
N ASP A 380 -11.78 4.50 -2.35
CA ASP A 380 -11.93 5.90 -1.98
C ASP A 380 -11.20 6.21 -0.67
N ARG A 381 -10.31 7.22 -0.72
CA ARG A 381 -9.54 7.72 0.43
C ARG A 381 -9.82 9.20 0.71
N SER A 382 -10.86 9.77 0.11
CA SER A 382 -11.21 11.20 0.20
C SER A 382 -11.44 11.70 1.63
N MET A 383 -11.86 10.81 2.53
CA MET A 383 -12.08 11.09 3.95
C MET A 383 -10.87 10.75 4.85
N ALA A 384 -9.70 10.49 4.28
CA ALA A 384 -8.50 10.24 5.08
C ALA A 384 -8.05 11.50 5.85
N GLY A 385 -7.55 11.29 7.06
CA GLY A 385 -6.92 12.32 7.88
C GLY A 385 -7.73 12.69 9.12
N LEU A 386 -7.43 13.86 9.71
CA LEU A 386 -8.03 14.33 10.95
C LEU A 386 -9.39 15.01 10.71
N HIS A 387 -10.37 14.67 11.53
CA HIS A 387 -11.73 15.18 11.45
C HIS A 387 -12.33 15.49 12.83
N CYS A 388 -13.26 16.45 12.84
CA CYS A 388 -14.32 16.54 13.82
C CYS A 388 -15.50 15.66 13.37
N LEU A 389 -15.99 14.79 14.25
CA LEU A 389 -17.20 13.99 14.03
C LEU A 389 -18.37 14.68 14.76
N MET A 390 -19.28 15.30 14.02
CA MET A 390 -20.32 16.17 14.56
C MET A 390 -21.69 15.50 14.50
N THR A 391 -22.54 15.71 15.50
CA THR A 391 -23.91 15.15 15.55
C THR A 391 -24.92 16.20 16.05
N PRO A 392 -26.23 16.07 15.80
CA PRO A 392 -27.22 16.98 16.37
C PRO A 392 -27.21 16.95 17.91
N GLY A 393 -27.10 18.13 18.50
CA GLY A 393 -27.20 18.41 19.91
C GLY A 393 -28.44 19.24 20.25
N THR A 394 -28.52 19.70 21.50
CA THR A 394 -29.67 20.51 21.96
C THR A 394 -29.64 21.94 21.44
N THR A 395 -28.46 22.50 21.21
CA THR A 395 -28.26 23.92 20.82
C THR A 395 -27.59 24.09 19.46
N GLY A 396 -27.51 23.02 18.66
CA GLY A 396 -26.83 23.00 17.38
C GLY A 396 -26.08 21.70 17.15
N LEU A 397 -25.00 21.75 16.40
CA LEU A 397 -24.09 20.61 16.25
C LEU A 397 -23.18 20.49 17.47
N GLU A 398 -22.89 19.25 17.84
CA GLU A 398 -21.98 18.87 18.92
C GLU A 398 -20.89 17.93 18.38
N ASP A 399 -19.66 18.04 18.88
CA ASP A 399 -18.55 17.17 18.50
C ASP A 399 -18.58 15.88 19.32
N LEU A 400 -18.19 14.75 18.70
CA LEU A 400 -17.89 13.51 19.39
C LEU A 400 -16.63 13.72 20.23
N ASP A 401 -16.75 13.39 21.50
CA ASP A 401 -15.67 13.44 22.48
C ASP A 401 -15.66 12.16 23.29
N TRP A 402 -14.63 11.99 24.11
CA TRP A 402 -14.55 10.87 25.03
C TRP A 402 -14.18 11.35 26.43
N GLN A 403 -14.66 10.61 27.44
CA GLN A 403 -14.49 10.98 28.84
C GLN A 403 -14.18 9.77 29.70
N ARG A 404 -13.43 10.02 30.78
CA ARG A 404 -13.05 9.01 31.78
C ARG A 404 -13.36 9.40 33.23
N GLY A 405 -13.87 10.61 33.46
CA GLY A 405 -14.05 11.15 34.82
C GLY A 405 -15.11 10.40 35.62
N ASP A 406 -16.16 9.90 34.95
CA ASP A 406 -17.27 9.23 35.60
C ASP A 406 -17.21 7.72 35.43
N LYS A 407 -16.73 7.03 36.48
CA LYS A 407 -16.52 5.59 36.47
C LYS A 407 -17.77 4.78 36.16
N LYS A 408 -18.96 5.27 36.49
CA LYS A 408 -20.23 4.54 36.30
C LYS A 408 -20.56 4.33 34.83
N PHE A 409 -20.12 5.25 33.97
CA PHE A 409 -20.44 5.23 32.54
C PHE A 409 -19.39 4.54 31.69
N LYS A 410 -18.25 4.13 32.28
CA LYS A 410 -17.17 3.41 31.58
C LYS A 410 -17.60 1.99 31.23
N PRO A 411 -17.84 1.65 29.95
CA PRO A 411 -18.15 0.28 29.58
C PRO A 411 -16.88 -0.58 29.73
N ALA A 412 -16.96 -1.66 30.51
CA ALA A 412 -15.82 -2.51 30.89
C ALA A 412 -14.56 -1.75 31.39
N GLY A 413 -14.73 -0.56 31.98
CA GLY A 413 -13.61 0.26 32.46
C GLY A 413 -12.95 1.16 31.40
N ASN A 414 -13.35 1.05 30.13
CA ASN A 414 -12.86 1.89 29.04
C ASN A 414 -13.45 3.31 29.10
N PRO A 415 -12.76 4.33 28.56
CA PRO A 415 -13.34 5.67 28.39
C PRO A 415 -14.59 5.62 27.52
N TYR A 416 -15.67 6.27 27.96
CA TYR A 416 -16.92 6.30 27.20
C TYR A 416 -16.94 7.49 26.24
N THR A 417 -17.62 7.34 25.12
CA THR A 417 -17.86 8.46 24.19
C THR A 417 -19.09 9.26 24.58
N THR A 418 -19.07 10.56 24.29
CA THR A 418 -20.14 11.53 24.55
C THR A 418 -20.16 12.57 23.43
N SER A 419 -21.15 13.46 23.44
CA SER A 419 -21.11 14.68 22.65
C SER A 419 -20.87 15.90 23.54
N VAL A 420 -20.28 16.93 22.94
CA VAL A 420 -19.93 18.21 23.60
C VAL A 420 -20.13 19.36 22.62
N ARG A 421 -20.24 20.59 23.14
CA ARG A 421 -20.32 21.77 22.28
C ARG A 421 -19.12 21.82 21.33
N GLN A 422 -19.37 22.24 20.09
CA GLN A 422 -18.36 22.33 19.04
C GLN A 422 -17.12 23.13 19.46
N ASP A 423 -15.95 22.58 19.16
CA ASP A 423 -14.64 23.20 19.34
C ASP A 423 -13.64 22.62 18.33
N ASN A 424 -12.92 23.47 17.59
CA ASN A 424 -11.91 23.03 16.64
C ASN A 424 -10.76 22.24 17.31
N SER A 425 -10.53 22.43 18.61
CA SER A 425 -9.57 21.62 19.38
C SER A 425 -9.95 20.12 19.46
N ARG A 426 -11.20 19.78 19.09
CA ARG A 426 -11.78 18.44 19.14
C ARG A 426 -11.67 17.68 17.81
N CYS A 427 -11.06 18.27 16.77
CA CYS A 427 -10.86 17.60 15.48
C CYS A 427 -9.65 16.63 15.51
N TYR A 428 -9.66 15.69 16.46
CA TYR A 428 -8.57 14.74 16.69
C TYR A 428 -8.92 13.31 16.25
N TRP A 429 -10.07 13.08 15.63
CA TRP A 429 -10.43 11.75 15.12
C TRP A 429 -9.78 11.53 13.76
N LYS A 430 -8.76 10.67 13.70
CA LYS A 430 -8.15 10.27 12.43
C LYS A 430 -8.99 9.17 11.78
N LEU A 431 -9.50 9.43 10.59
CA LEU A 431 -10.16 8.45 9.75
C LEU A 431 -9.12 7.79 8.85
N ILE A 432 -8.98 6.48 9.00
CA ILE A 432 -8.04 5.66 8.21
C ILE A 432 -8.88 4.81 7.26
N PRO A 433 -8.87 5.08 5.94
CA PRO A 433 -9.75 4.42 5.00
C PRO A 433 -9.28 3.01 4.64
N HIS A 434 -10.25 2.12 4.51
CA HIS A 434 -10.14 0.73 4.10
C HIS A 434 -11.14 0.43 2.97
N PRO A 435 -10.96 -0.68 2.24
CA PRO A 435 -11.90 -1.12 1.20
C PRO A 435 -13.37 -1.16 1.67
N GLY A 436 -14.30 -0.93 0.75
CA GLY A 436 -15.74 -1.02 1.02
C GLY A 436 -16.30 0.13 1.88
N HIS A 437 -15.73 1.34 1.76
CA HIS A 437 -16.11 2.52 2.56
C HIS A 437 -16.01 2.28 4.07
N THR A 438 -15.05 1.45 4.48
CA THR A 438 -14.79 1.19 5.89
C THR A 438 -13.61 1.99 6.39
N TYR A 439 -13.59 2.24 7.69
CA TYR A 439 -12.63 3.13 8.32
C TYR A 439 -12.26 2.58 9.70
N THR A 440 -10.98 2.66 10.04
CA THR A 440 -10.58 2.74 11.44
C THR A 440 -10.73 4.18 11.89
N ILE A 441 -11.33 4.41 13.05
CA ILE A 441 -11.44 5.74 13.66
C ILE A 441 -10.50 5.79 14.85
N LEU A 442 -9.41 6.55 14.74
CA LEU A 442 -8.32 6.59 15.71
C LEU A 442 -8.34 7.90 16.50
N ASN A 443 -8.15 7.83 17.81
CA ASN A 443 -8.03 9.00 18.69
C ASN A 443 -6.60 9.57 18.62
N MET A 444 -6.45 10.79 18.08
CA MET A 444 -5.18 11.51 18.02
C MET A 444 -5.04 12.62 19.07
N TYR A 445 -5.94 12.64 20.07
CA TYR A 445 -5.95 13.68 21.10
C TYR A 445 -4.61 13.73 21.86
N GLU A 446 -4.00 14.91 21.87
CA GLU A 446 -2.73 15.22 22.53
C GLU A 446 -1.61 14.18 22.34
N CYS A 447 -1.57 13.51 21.18
CA CYS A 447 -0.55 12.49 20.90
C CYS A 447 0.90 12.99 21.00
N LYS A 448 1.14 14.27 20.67
CA LYS A 448 2.46 14.91 20.83
C LYS A 448 2.93 14.96 22.28
N ARG A 449 2.00 15.00 23.23
CA ARG A 449 2.27 15.01 24.68
C ARG A 449 2.22 13.61 25.30
N LYS A 450 2.10 12.55 24.48
CA LYS A 450 1.97 11.15 24.91
C LYS A 450 0.82 10.94 25.90
N TRP A 451 -0.31 11.62 25.65
CA TRP A 451 -1.48 11.53 26.52
C TRP A 451 -2.07 10.12 26.55
N ASP A 452 -2.69 9.77 27.68
CA ASP A 452 -3.40 8.50 27.85
C ASP A 452 -4.44 8.33 26.74
N TYR A 453 -4.47 7.15 26.11
CA TYR A 453 -5.36 6.79 24.99
C TYR A 453 -5.07 7.45 23.63
N CYS A 454 -3.94 8.17 23.48
CA CYS A 454 -3.43 8.49 22.15
C CYS A 454 -3.24 7.19 21.33
N GLY A 455 -3.72 7.17 20.09
CA GLY A 455 -3.66 6.01 19.21
C GLY A 455 -4.60 4.86 19.63
N SER A 456 -5.54 5.10 20.54
CA SER A 456 -6.64 4.17 20.80
C SER A 456 -7.71 4.31 19.73
N MET A 457 -8.39 3.22 19.41
CA MET A 457 -9.43 3.19 18.38
C MET A 457 -10.80 3.38 19.00
N LEU A 458 -11.71 3.99 18.24
CA LEU A 458 -13.12 3.97 18.55
C LEU A 458 -13.61 2.52 18.46
N SER A 459 -14.09 2.01 19.58
CA SER A 459 -14.56 0.63 19.74
C SER A 459 -15.93 0.60 20.41
N TRP A 460 -16.38 -0.57 20.84
CA TRP A 460 -17.60 -0.71 21.63
C TRP A 460 -17.58 -1.96 22.51
N THR A 461 -18.22 -1.86 23.66
CA THR A 461 -18.35 -2.97 24.60
C THR A 461 -19.81 -3.17 25.02
N THR A 462 -20.19 -4.43 25.27
CA THR A 462 -21.54 -4.75 25.77
C THR A 462 -21.61 -4.60 27.28
N VAL A 463 -22.58 -3.83 27.78
CA VAL A 463 -22.93 -3.70 29.20
C VAL A 463 -24.45 -3.77 29.33
N ASP A 464 -24.94 -4.61 30.25
CA ASP A 464 -26.37 -4.78 30.52
C ASP A 464 -27.21 -5.04 29.24
N GLY A 465 -26.69 -5.89 28.34
CA GLY A 465 -27.34 -6.26 27.08
C GLY A 465 -27.30 -5.19 25.98
N ASN A 466 -26.73 -4.01 26.25
CA ASN A 466 -26.57 -2.89 25.31
C ASN A 466 -25.11 -2.71 24.88
N ALA A 467 -24.86 -2.30 23.64
CA ALA A 467 -23.51 -2.01 23.14
C ALA A 467 -23.20 -0.51 23.19
N TYR A 468 -22.23 -0.13 24.02
CA TYR A 468 -21.80 1.26 24.20
C TYR A 468 -20.47 1.51 23.51
N VAL A 469 -20.35 2.66 22.84
CA VAL A 469 -19.15 3.05 22.09
C VAL A 469 -18.13 3.68 23.01
N ASP A 470 -16.89 3.20 22.94
CA ASP A 470 -15.80 3.54 23.85
C ASP A 470 -14.48 3.70 23.08
N LEU A 471 -13.39 3.87 23.83
CA LEU A 471 -12.03 3.81 23.32
C LEU A 471 -11.33 2.55 23.82
N ASP A 472 -10.82 1.76 22.88
CA ASP A 472 -10.02 0.57 23.19
C ASP A 472 -8.75 0.53 22.31
N SER A 473 -7.68 -0.02 22.86
CA SER A 473 -6.39 -0.20 22.19
C SER A 473 -6.16 -1.63 21.67
N GLY A 474 -6.94 -2.59 22.17
CA GLY A 474 -6.84 -4.03 21.92
C GLY A 474 -8.07 -4.66 21.23
N ASP A 475 -9.22 -3.98 21.15
CA ASP A 475 -10.38 -4.44 20.39
C ASP A 475 -10.69 -3.49 19.22
N PRO A 476 -10.07 -3.67 18.05
CA PRO A 476 -10.23 -2.78 16.92
C PRO A 476 -11.56 -3.01 16.18
N VAL A 477 -12.18 -1.91 15.73
CA VAL A 477 -13.48 -1.92 15.04
C VAL A 477 -13.37 -1.23 13.68
N LEU A 478 -13.90 -1.89 12.65
CA LEU A 478 -14.14 -1.26 11.35
C LEU A 478 -15.51 -0.60 11.32
N TRP A 479 -15.52 0.66 10.91
CA TRP A 479 -16.71 1.50 10.80
C TRP A 479 -16.99 1.80 9.33
N GLU A 480 -18.19 1.47 8.84
CA GLU A 480 -18.65 1.95 7.54
C GLU A 480 -19.16 3.37 7.68
N ILE A 481 -18.63 4.29 6.87
CA ILE A 481 -19.04 5.70 6.85
C ILE A 481 -19.51 6.05 5.44
N GLN A 482 -20.79 6.35 5.29
CA GLN A 482 -21.39 6.76 4.01
C GLN A 482 -22.50 7.80 4.21
N GLY A 483 -22.80 8.51 3.12
CA GLY A 483 -23.73 9.63 3.05
C GLY A 483 -23.07 10.87 2.45
N SER A 484 -23.86 11.85 2.01
CA SER A 484 -23.38 13.11 1.43
C SER A 484 -22.92 14.07 2.52
N ASP A 485 -23.75 15.05 2.89
CA ASP A 485 -23.53 16.00 3.98
C ASP A 485 -23.69 15.29 5.33
N TRP A 486 -24.86 14.67 5.52
CA TRP A 486 -25.11 13.79 6.65
C TRP A 486 -24.72 12.35 6.31
N LYS A 487 -24.06 11.70 7.27
CA LYS A 487 -23.51 10.36 7.18
C LYS A 487 -24.03 9.47 8.28
N PHE A 488 -24.05 8.17 8.03
CA PHE A 488 -24.09 7.19 9.11
C PHE A 488 -22.67 6.75 9.45
N ILE A 489 -22.46 6.36 10.71
CA ILE A 489 -21.27 5.63 11.15
C ILE A 489 -21.79 4.29 11.66
N ARG A 490 -21.43 3.21 10.99
CA ARG A 490 -22.04 1.89 11.18
C ARG A 490 -20.99 0.86 11.55
N ASN A 491 -21.23 0.11 12.62
CA ASN A 491 -20.36 -0.98 13.03
C ASN A 491 -20.36 -2.10 11.98
N LYS A 492 -19.17 -2.50 11.53
CA LYS A 492 -19.00 -3.69 10.68
C LYS A 492 -18.36 -4.86 11.41
N GLN A 493 -17.80 -4.66 12.59
CA GLN A 493 -17.21 -5.75 13.36
C GLN A 493 -18.27 -6.83 13.65
N GLY A 494 -17.91 -8.07 13.32
CA GLY A 494 -18.79 -9.21 13.46
C GLY A 494 -19.78 -9.39 12.30
N CYS A 495 -19.71 -8.59 11.23
CA CYS A 495 -20.52 -8.79 10.03
C CYS A 495 -20.03 -9.92 9.11
N GLY A 496 -18.88 -10.52 9.42
CA GLY A 496 -18.35 -11.66 8.66
C GLY A 496 -18.90 -13.00 9.16
N LYS A 497 -17.99 -13.94 9.34
CA LYS A 497 -18.24 -15.28 9.88
C LYS A 497 -18.78 -15.25 11.31
N LYS A 498 -18.38 -14.27 12.13
CA LYS A 498 -18.82 -14.15 13.53
C LYS A 498 -20.32 -13.87 13.69
N LYS A 499 -20.99 -13.28 12.68
CA LYS A 499 -22.43 -12.95 12.67
C LYS A 499 -22.93 -12.30 13.97
N SER A 500 -22.24 -11.28 14.45
CA SER A 500 -22.63 -10.51 15.64
C SER A 500 -24.00 -9.86 15.46
N LYS A 501 -24.85 -9.89 16.50
CA LYS A 501 -26.13 -9.18 16.50
C LYS A 501 -25.99 -7.66 16.36
N TRP A 502 -24.81 -7.12 16.70
CA TRP A 502 -24.49 -5.69 16.60
C TRP A 502 -23.93 -5.30 15.21
N CYS A 503 -23.81 -6.27 14.30
CA CYS A 503 -23.45 -6.00 12.91
C CYS A 503 -24.45 -5.02 12.28
N ASN A 504 -23.94 -4.04 11.55
CA ASN A 504 -24.71 -3.00 10.87
C ASN A 504 -25.51 -2.06 11.80
N PHE A 505 -25.26 -2.07 13.11
CA PHE A 505 -25.82 -1.09 14.02
C PHE A 505 -25.10 0.24 13.85
N HIS A 506 -25.85 1.33 14.02
CA HIS A 506 -25.37 2.69 13.84
C HIS A 506 -24.89 3.23 15.18
N LEU A 507 -23.72 3.86 15.19
CA LEU A 507 -23.30 4.70 16.31
C LEU A 507 -24.24 5.91 16.38
N ARG A 508 -24.85 6.13 17.55
CA ARG A 508 -25.60 7.34 17.89
C ARG A 508 -25.32 7.75 19.33
N ILE A 509 -25.53 9.03 19.62
CA ILE A 509 -25.53 9.52 21.01
C ILE A 509 -26.91 9.28 21.62
N GLN A 510 -26.97 8.49 22.70
CA GLN A 510 -28.20 8.10 23.41
C GLN A 510 -28.12 8.44 24.89
N ASN A 511 -29.26 8.65 25.54
CA ASN A 511 -29.32 8.82 26.99
C ASN A 511 -29.16 7.46 27.67
N ARG A 512 -28.09 7.30 28.46
CA ARG A 512 -27.89 6.17 29.37
C ARG A 512 -28.26 6.60 30.78
N GLN A 513 -29.13 5.83 31.42
CA GLN A 513 -29.52 6.01 32.82
C GLN A 513 -28.88 4.92 33.67
N ILE A 514 -28.29 5.29 34.80
CA ILE A 514 -27.71 4.35 35.76
C ILE A 514 -28.26 4.68 37.13
N THR A 515 -28.87 3.69 37.79
CA THR A 515 -29.36 3.81 39.16
C THR A 515 -28.39 3.11 40.10
N THR A 516 -27.76 3.87 41.00
CA THR A 516 -26.87 3.34 42.04
C THR A 516 -27.58 3.34 43.39
N LEU A 517 -27.49 2.23 44.13
CA LEU A 517 -27.88 2.19 45.53
C LEU A 517 -26.72 2.68 46.39
N ILE A 518 -26.91 3.77 47.12
CA ILE A 518 -25.96 4.24 48.12
C ILE A 518 -26.50 3.83 49.48
N VAL A 519 -25.80 2.91 50.15
CA VAL A 519 -26.10 2.50 51.51
C VAL A 519 -25.25 3.34 52.45
N SER A 520 -25.90 4.21 53.23
CA SER A 520 -25.25 4.98 54.29
C SER A 520 -25.61 4.36 55.64
N PRO A 521 -24.63 4.16 56.56
CA PRO A 521 -24.90 3.64 57.89
C PRO A 521 -25.91 4.47 58.69
N TRP A 522 -26.07 5.75 58.34
CA TRP A 522 -26.86 6.72 59.11
C TRP A 522 -28.13 7.21 58.41
N ARG A 523 -28.29 6.98 57.10
CA ARG A 523 -29.41 7.52 56.30
C ARG A 523 -30.21 6.45 55.54
N GLY A 524 -29.93 5.17 55.79
CA GLY A 524 -30.53 4.06 55.04
C GLY A 524 -30.04 3.99 53.59
N ALA A 525 -30.72 3.18 52.78
CA ALA A 525 -30.37 2.98 51.38
C ALA A 525 -31.11 4.00 50.48
N ARG A 526 -30.36 4.83 49.75
CA ARG A 526 -30.91 5.80 48.78
C ARG A 526 -30.55 5.40 47.36
N ARG A 527 -31.54 5.36 46.45
CA ARG A 527 -31.29 5.21 45.01
C ARG A 527 -30.99 6.57 44.40
N ILE A 528 -29.85 6.69 43.71
CA ILE A 528 -29.49 7.87 42.92
C ILE A 528 -29.45 7.45 41.45
N THR A 529 -30.27 8.09 40.63
CA THR A 529 -30.25 7.91 39.17
C THR A 529 -29.44 9.02 38.54
N THR A 530 -28.45 8.65 37.74
CA THR A 530 -27.61 9.56 36.97
C THR A 530 -27.83 9.30 35.48
N ASN A 531 -28.00 10.38 34.70
CA ASN A 531 -28.24 10.32 33.26
C ASN A 531 -27.09 10.99 32.52
N LYS A 532 -26.60 10.36 31.44
CA LYS A 532 -25.66 10.97 30.50
C LYS A 532 -25.95 10.59 29.07
N ARG A 533 -25.63 11.51 28.16
CA ARG A 533 -25.55 11.22 26.73
C ARG A 533 -24.25 10.47 26.45
N VAL A 534 -24.35 9.27 25.89
CA VAL A 534 -23.19 8.43 25.58
C VAL A 534 -23.33 7.84 24.18
N GLY A 535 -22.22 7.49 23.53
CA GLY A 535 -22.26 6.73 22.30
C GLY A 535 -22.80 5.31 22.52
N GLN A 536 -23.73 4.90 21.67
CA GLN A 536 -24.37 3.59 21.71
C GLN A 536 -24.60 3.08 20.29
N LEU A 537 -24.45 1.76 20.10
CA LEU A 537 -24.86 1.08 18.88
C LEU A 537 -26.36 0.80 18.92
N VAL A 538 -27.07 1.26 17.90
CA VAL A 538 -28.53 1.09 17.77
C VAL A 538 -28.94 0.68 16.35
N PRO A 539 -30.05 -0.05 16.17
CA PRO A 539 -30.54 -0.41 14.84
C PRO A 539 -30.76 0.82 13.96
N SER A 540 -30.58 0.67 12.64
CA SER A 540 -30.88 1.74 11.69
C SER A 540 -32.34 2.17 11.77
N ASN A 541 -32.58 3.48 11.67
CA ASN A 541 -33.92 4.07 11.52
C ASN A 541 -34.02 4.92 10.24
N GLY A 542 -33.13 4.68 9.26
CA GLY A 542 -33.07 5.40 8.00
C GLY A 542 -32.46 6.82 8.06
N LYS A 543 -32.17 7.37 9.24
CA LYS A 543 -31.60 8.71 9.39
C LYS A 543 -30.08 8.69 9.50
N TYR A 544 -29.45 9.76 9.01
CA TYR A 544 -28.01 10.00 9.08
C TYR A 544 -27.74 11.05 10.16
N TYR A 545 -26.80 10.76 11.06
CA TYR A 545 -26.63 11.48 12.32
C TYR A 545 -25.29 12.18 12.45
N TRP A 546 -24.39 11.99 11.49
CA TRP A 546 -23.02 12.46 11.60
C TRP A 546 -22.68 13.39 10.45
N LYS A 547 -22.00 14.49 10.76
CA LYS A 547 -21.26 15.29 9.79
C LYS A 547 -19.77 15.14 10.07
N THR A 548 -18.95 15.22 9.05
CA THR A 548 -17.48 15.20 9.18
C THR A 548 -16.93 16.53 8.72
N ARG A 549 -16.15 17.21 9.57
CA ARG A 549 -15.41 18.42 9.20
C ARG A 549 -13.93 18.11 9.27
N ARG A 550 -13.19 18.34 8.19
CA ARG A 550 -11.73 18.16 8.18
C ARG A 550 -11.06 19.18 9.12
N ALA A 551 -10.05 18.73 9.86
CA ALA A 551 -9.28 19.56 10.80
C ALA A 551 -8.45 20.63 10.09
#